data_AF-A0A2A9PF25-F1
#
_entry.id   AF-A0A2A9PF25-F1
#
_cell.length_a   1.000
_cell.length_b   1.000
_cell.length_c   1.000
_cell.angle_alpha   90.00
_cell.angle_beta   90.00
_cell.angle_gamma   90.00
#
_symmetry.space_group_name_H-M   'P 1'
#
loop_
_entity.id
_entity.type
_entity.pdbx_description
1 polymer ?
#
loop_
_entity_poly.entity_id
_entity_poly.type
_entity_poly.pdbx_seq_one_letter_code
_entity_poly.pdbx_strand_id
1 'polypeptide(L)'
;MAVEQITKSRVDGRFYDRHGDHIGVIFKLYPYEFMVEEEFGEACFRDIVNIGLCDAAGRSIGGTVWIEQPLFERDPRSKWLLPTYLEREAPALMTSYARKPIYSREGLGIRLQQEGRVIQEQGMNSGIRKRGFHPPGAGLYA
;
A
#
# COMPACT_ATOMS: atom_id res chain seq x y z
N MET A 1 1.02 1.10 -22.67
CA MET A 1 -0.27 0.37 -22.75
C MET A 1 -1.24 1.08 -21.85
N ALA A 2 -2.47 1.32 -22.31
CA ALA A 2 -3.51 1.92 -21.47
C ALA A 2 -4.24 0.82 -20.68
N VAL A 3 -4.81 1.12 -19.52
CA VAL A 3 -5.45 0.12 -18.65
C VAL A 3 -6.64 -0.55 -19.34
N GLU A 4 -7.33 0.18 -20.21
CA GLU A 4 -8.48 -0.28 -21.00
C GLU A 4 -8.10 -1.36 -22.03
N GLN A 5 -6.80 -1.53 -22.28
CA GLN A 5 -6.25 -2.55 -23.18
C GLN A 5 -5.89 -3.85 -22.44
N ILE A 6 -6.09 -3.89 -21.11
CA ILE A 6 -5.82 -5.06 -20.28
C ILE A 6 -7.12 -5.84 -20.10
N THR A 7 -7.09 -7.13 -20.44
CA THR A 7 -8.24 -8.02 -20.27
C THR A 7 -7.92 -9.12 -19.26
N LYS A 8 -8.89 -9.42 -18.38
CA LYS A 8 -8.85 -10.61 -17.52
C LYS A 8 -9.44 -11.80 -18.28
N SER A 9 -8.64 -12.84 -18.48
CA SER A 9 -9.08 -14.10 -19.08
C SER A 9 -10.07 -14.82 -18.17
N ARG A 10 -11.14 -15.38 -18.76
CA ARG A 10 -12.12 -16.22 -18.04
C ARG A 10 -11.66 -17.66 -17.83
N VAL A 11 -10.62 -18.09 -18.55
CA VAL A 11 -10.14 -19.47 -18.55
C VAL A 11 -9.20 -19.72 -17.37
N ASP A 12 -8.23 -18.83 -17.18
CA ASP A 12 -7.18 -18.96 -16.17
C ASP A 12 -7.15 -17.79 -15.17
N GLY A 13 -8.00 -16.77 -15.36
CA GLY A 13 -8.09 -15.62 -14.47
C GLY A 13 -6.95 -14.62 -14.58
N ARG A 14 -6.07 -14.76 -15.60
CA ARG A 14 -4.84 -13.96 -15.74
C ARG A 14 -5.02 -12.76 -16.67
N PHE A 15 -4.02 -11.89 -16.70
CA PHE A 15 -4.06 -10.63 -17.45
C PHE A 15 -3.34 -10.73 -18.77
N TYR A 16 -3.99 -10.20 -19.80
CA TYR A 16 -3.50 -10.20 -21.17
C TYR A 16 -3.59 -8.81 -21.78
N ASP A 17 -2.65 -8.48 -22.65
CA ASP A 17 -2.70 -7.24 -23.41
C ASP A 17 -3.65 -7.35 -24.62
N ARG A 18 -3.74 -6.28 -25.39
CA ARG A 18 -4.60 -6.22 -26.59
C ARG A 18 -4.21 -7.20 -27.71
N HIS A 19 -3.00 -7.76 -27.65
CA HIS A 19 -2.48 -8.73 -28.63
C HIS A 19 -2.69 -10.17 -28.15
N GLY A 20 -3.19 -10.35 -26.93
CA GLY A 20 -3.38 -11.67 -26.31
C GLY A 20 -2.12 -12.22 -25.67
N ASP A 21 -1.10 -11.37 -25.43
CA ASP A 21 0.11 -11.76 -24.73
C ASP A 21 -0.08 -11.63 -23.22
N HIS A 22 0.38 -12.65 -22.48
CA HIS A 22 0.27 -12.66 -21.01
C HIS A 22 1.14 -11.56 -20.40
N ILE A 23 0.54 -10.75 -19.52
CA ILE A 23 1.24 -9.66 -18.84
C ILE A 23 1.97 -10.22 -17.61
N GLY A 24 3.25 -10.54 -17.78
CA GLY A 24 4.08 -11.08 -16.70
C GLY A 24 4.52 -10.05 -15.65
N VAL A 25 4.60 -8.75 -16.00
CA VAL A 25 5.08 -7.69 -15.12
C VAL A 25 4.26 -6.42 -15.33
N ILE A 26 3.78 -5.81 -14.24
CA ILE A 26 3.06 -4.53 -14.24
C ILE A 26 3.75 -3.59 -13.26
N PHE A 27 4.05 -2.38 -13.71
CA PHE A 27 4.36 -1.25 -12.83
C PHE A 27 3.08 -0.45 -12.60
N LYS A 28 2.66 -0.26 -11.34
CA LYS A 28 1.50 0.57 -10.99
C LYS A 28 1.86 1.66 -9.99
N LEU A 29 1.21 2.82 -10.16
CA LEU A 29 1.17 3.89 -9.15
C LEU A 29 -0.11 3.84 -8.31
N TYR A 30 -1.05 2.97 -8.65
CA TYR A 30 -2.33 2.83 -7.95
C TYR A 30 -2.12 2.19 -6.57
N PRO A 31 -2.72 2.70 -5.48
CA PRO A 31 -2.54 2.15 -4.13
C PRO A 31 -3.03 0.71 -4.00
N TYR A 32 -2.41 -0.05 -3.10
CA TYR A 32 -2.75 -1.47 -2.88
C TYR A 32 -3.96 -1.60 -1.99
N GLU A 33 -4.05 -0.72 -1.00
CA GLU A 33 -5.13 -0.59 -0.05
C GLU A 33 -6.47 -0.46 -0.77
N PHE A 34 -6.47 0.23 -1.92
CA PHE A 34 -7.65 0.34 -2.78
C PHE A 34 -7.90 -0.92 -3.61
N MET A 35 -6.84 -1.60 -4.08
CA MET A 35 -6.99 -2.85 -4.83
C MET A 35 -7.55 -3.99 -3.99
N VAL A 36 -7.25 -4.05 -2.69
CA VAL A 36 -7.76 -5.08 -1.78
C VAL A 36 -9.29 -5.09 -1.75
N GLU A 37 -9.92 -3.93 -1.93
CA GLU A 37 -11.37 -3.80 -1.91
C GLU A 37 -12.02 -3.92 -3.31
N GLU A 38 -11.22 -4.11 -4.36
CA GLU A 38 -11.69 -4.13 -5.75
C GLU A 38 -11.65 -5.52 -6.35
N GLU A 39 -12.68 -5.85 -7.15
CA GLU A 39 -12.79 -7.15 -7.84
C GLU A 39 -11.58 -7.42 -8.77
N PHE A 40 -11.03 -6.38 -9.38
CA PHE A 40 -9.83 -6.48 -10.21
C PHE A 40 -8.60 -6.90 -9.37
N GLY A 41 -8.51 -6.45 -8.12
CA GLY A 41 -7.38 -6.75 -7.24
C GLY A 41 -7.27 -8.24 -6.91
N GLU A 42 -8.39 -8.95 -6.74
CA GLU A 42 -8.39 -10.39 -6.44
C GLU A 42 -7.65 -11.21 -7.52
N ALA A 43 -7.80 -10.84 -8.79
CA ALA A 43 -7.07 -11.50 -9.88
C ALA A 43 -5.57 -11.21 -9.83
N CYS A 44 -5.17 -9.97 -9.50
CA CYS A 44 -3.76 -9.63 -9.30
C CYS A 44 -3.14 -10.38 -8.12
N PHE A 45 -3.85 -10.49 -7.00
CA PHE A 45 -3.38 -11.22 -5.82
C PHE A 45 -3.36 -12.73 -6.05
N ARG A 46 -4.24 -13.30 -6.88
CA ARG A 46 -4.13 -14.71 -7.28
C ARG A 46 -2.92 -14.95 -8.16
N ASP A 47 -2.62 -14.05 -9.10
CA ASP A 47 -1.50 -14.22 -10.02
C ASP A 47 -0.12 -14.02 -9.35
N ILE A 48 -0.06 -13.33 -8.20
CA ILE A 48 1.18 -13.11 -7.44
C ILE A 48 1.90 -14.43 -7.08
N VAL A 49 1.15 -15.51 -6.88
CA VAL A 49 1.70 -16.81 -6.46
C VAL A 49 2.55 -17.46 -7.55
N ASN A 50 2.39 -16.99 -8.79
CA ASN A 50 3.12 -17.50 -9.93
C ASN A 50 4.52 -16.86 -10.08
N ILE A 51 4.80 -15.75 -9.39
CA ILE A 51 6.10 -15.06 -9.48
C ILE A 51 7.24 -16.06 -9.31
N GLY A 52 8.16 -16.06 -10.28
CA GLY A 52 9.38 -16.87 -10.21
C GLY A 52 9.15 -18.37 -10.45
N LEU A 53 7.92 -18.82 -10.69
CA LEU A 53 7.65 -20.18 -11.11
C LEU A 53 7.97 -20.37 -12.61
N CYS A 54 8.29 -21.60 -12.98
CA CYS A 54 8.50 -22.03 -14.36
C CYS A 54 7.67 -23.27 -14.68
N ASP A 55 7.30 -23.44 -15.95
CA ASP A 55 6.63 -24.64 -16.43
C ASP A 55 7.61 -25.81 -16.59
N ALA A 56 7.10 -26.98 -16.97
CA ALA A 56 7.92 -28.17 -17.17
C ALA A 56 9.01 -28.01 -18.26
N ALA A 57 8.87 -27.00 -19.14
CA ALA A 57 9.85 -26.66 -20.17
C ALA A 57 10.83 -25.55 -19.70
N GLY A 58 10.77 -25.14 -18.44
CA GLY A 58 11.64 -24.11 -17.85
C GLY A 58 11.26 -22.68 -18.25
N ARG A 59 10.12 -22.46 -18.90
CA ARG A 59 9.63 -21.12 -19.25
C ARG A 59 8.97 -20.52 -18.04
N SER A 60 9.29 -19.27 -17.71
CA SER A 60 8.62 -18.59 -16.61
C SER A 60 7.12 -18.57 -16.86
N ILE A 61 6.34 -19.02 -15.87
CA ILE A 61 4.88 -18.92 -15.93
C ILE A 61 4.40 -17.51 -15.57
N GLY A 62 5.32 -16.58 -15.27
CA GLY A 62 5.02 -15.18 -14.96
C GLY A 62 4.45 -14.99 -13.56
N GLY A 63 4.07 -13.77 -13.22
CA GLY A 63 3.47 -13.43 -11.94
C GLY A 63 3.76 -11.97 -11.61
N THR A 64 2.75 -11.23 -11.19
CA THR A 64 2.92 -9.79 -10.95
C THR A 64 3.79 -9.55 -9.72
N VAL A 65 5.03 -9.05 -9.89
CA VAL A 65 6.00 -8.79 -8.80
C VAL A 65 5.67 -7.52 -8.02
N TRP A 66 5.85 -7.57 -6.69
CA TRP A 66 5.64 -6.44 -5.78
C TRP A 66 6.86 -6.28 -4.86
N ILE A 67 7.28 -5.04 -4.61
CA ILE A 67 8.41 -4.71 -3.72
C ILE A 67 7.90 -3.73 -2.68
N GLU A 68 7.92 -4.14 -1.40
CA GLU A 68 7.80 -3.21 -0.27
C GLU A 68 9.16 -3.04 0.41
N GLN A 69 9.41 -1.83 0.92
CA GLN A 69 10.61 -1.55 1.71
C GLN A 69 10.41 -2.06 3.14
N PRO A 70 11.26 -2.97 3.65
CA PRO A 70 11.17 -3.39 5.05
C PRO A 70 11.51 -2.22 5.98
N LEU A 71 10.79 -2.10 7.08
CA LEU A 71 11.16 -1.19 8.16
C LEU A 71 12.47 -1.68 8.82
N PHE A 72 13.41 -0.75 8.97
CA PHE A 72 14.82 -1.01 9.28
C PHE A 72 15.10 -1.07 10.80
N GLU A 73 14.33 -1.80 11.59
CA GLU A 73 14.45 -1.77 13.06
C GLU A 73 15.86 -2.16 13.57
N ARG A 74 16.50 -3.14 12.92
CA ARG A 74 17.82 -3.67 13.30
C ARG A 74 18.95 -3.31 12.35
N ASP A 75 18.68 -2.41 11.40
CA ASP A 75 19.65 -1.99 10.40
C ASP A 75 20.37 -0.72 10.86
N PRO A 76 21.68 -0.54 10.60
CA PRO A 76 22.41 0.69 10.93
C PRO A 76 21.79 1.99 10.39
N ARG A 77 20.94 1.91 9.36
CA ARG A 77 20.17 3.04 8.82
C ARG A 77 19.02 3.48 9.72
N SER A 78 18.67 2.71 10.75
CA SER A 78 17.64 3.05 11.76
C SER A 78 17.88 4.40 12.44
N LYS A 79 19.15 4.86 12.51
CA LYS A 79 19.51 6.20 13.02
C LYS A 79 18.84 7.37 12.29
N TRP A 80 18.30 7.14 11.10
CA TRP A 80 17.59 8.15 10.30
C TRP A 80 16.07 8.09 10.47
N LEU A 81 15.56 7.13 11.26
CA LEU A 81 14.14 6.95 11.50
C LEU A 81 13.73 7.66 12.79
N LEU A 82 12.55 8.29 12.75
CA LEU A 82 11.89 8.74 13.98
C LEU A 82 11.23 7.52 14.65
N PRO A 83 11.32 7.40 15.99
CA PRO A 83 10.54 6.41 16.72
C PRO A 83 9.06 6.56 16.36
N THR A 84 8.46 5.49 15.86
CA THR A 84 7.08 5.51 15.39
C THR A 84 6.28 4.45 16.14
N TYR A 85 5.13 4.83 16.68
CA TYR A 85 4.28 3.97 17.50
C TYR A 85 2.88 3.87 16.90
N LEU A 86 2.25 2.70 17.04
CA LEU A 86 0.80 2.62 16.92
C LEU A 86 0.15 3.35 18.09
N GLU A 87 -1.08 3.85 17.91
CA GLU A 87 -1.81 4.63 18.93
C GLU A 87 -1.83 3.94 20.31
N ARG A 88 -1.97 2.62 20.35
CA ARG A 88 -1.97 1.80 21.59
C ARG A 88 -0.60 1.60 22.24
N GLU A 89 0.47 1.84 21.50
CA GLU A 89 1.87 1.63 21.90
C GLU A 89 2.58 2.97 22.18
N ALA A 90 1.94 4.09 21.87
CA ALA A 90 2.51 5.42 22.07
C ALA A 90 2.82 5.68 23.55
N PRO A 91 4.03 6.16 23.89
CA PRO A 91 4.38 6.48 25.27
C PRO A 91 3.42 7.52 25.86
N ALA A 92 2.87 7.23 27.05
CA ALA A 92 1.89 8.12 27.70
C ALA A 92 2.43 9.54 27.98
N LEU A 93 3.75 9.68 28.11
CA LEU A 93 4.42 10.96 28.37
C LEU A 93 4.76 11.75 27.09
N MET A 94 4.37 11.27 25.91
CA MET A 94 4.71 11.93 24.66
C MET A 94 3.89 13.21 24.47
N THR A 95 4.56 14.36 24.54
CA THR A 95 3.92 15.68 24.45
C THR A 95 4.07 16.33 23.08
N SER A 96 5.05 15.88 22.28
CA SER A 96 5.33 16.38 20.93
C SER A 96 5.36 15.20 19.96
N TYR A 97 4.56 15.25 18.90
CA TYR A 97 4.44 14.19 17.89
C TYR A 97 3.69 14.64 16.64
N ALA A 98 3.89 13.90 15.55
CA ALA A 98 3.04 13.89 14.38
C ALA A 98 2.13 12.65 14.42
N ARG A 99 0.81 12.86 14.47
CA ARG A 99 -0.19 11.79 14.33
C ARG A 99 -0.60 11.68 12.87
N LYS A 100 -0.48 10.48 12.30
CA LYS A 100 -0.83 10.17 10.92
C LYS A 100 -1.79 8.97 10.84
N PRO A 101 -2.92 9.07 10.12
CA PRO A 101 -3.74 7.89 9.81
C PRO A 101 -2.95 6.90 8.93
N ILE A 102 -2.97 5.60 9.26
CA ILE A 102 -2.17 4.56 8.57
C ILE A 102 -2.35 4.61 7.04
N TYR A 103 -3.59 4.77 6.57
CA TYR A 103 -3.94 4.74 5.15
C TYR A 103 -4.03 6.13 4.49
N SER A 104 -3.62 7.19 5.21
CA SER A 104 -3.62 8.54 4.65
C SER A 104 -2.46 8.75 3.68
N ARG A 105 -2.74 9.53 2.63
CA ARG A 105 -1.75 10.01 1.65
C ARG A 105 -1.79 11.53 1.60
N GLU A 106 -0.77 12.12 0.97
CA GLU A 106 -0.76 13.57 0.63
C GLU A 106 -0.91 14.51 1.85
N GLY A 107 -0.53 14.06 3.04
CA GLY A 107 -0.60 14.85 4.27
C GLY A 107 -2.00 14.98 4.88
N LEU A 108 -2.97 14.19 4.40
CA LEU A 108 -4.35 14.24 4.88
C LEU A 108 -4.50 13.65 6.28
N GLY A 109 -5.32 14.30 7.10
CA GLY A 109 -5.60 13.83 8.47
C GLY A 109 -4.40 13.92 9.42
N ILE A 110 -3.31 14.58 9.02
CA ILE A 110 -2.14 14.79 9.86
C ILE A 110 -2.47 15.80 10.96
N ARG A 111 -2.09 15.47 12.20
CA ARG A 111 -2.09 16.40 13.34
C ARG A 111 -0.67 16.50 13.89
N LEU A 112 -0.18 17.72 14.04
CA LEU A 112 1.09 18.01 14.69
C LEU A 112 0.83 18.58 16.08
N GLN A 113 1.46 17.97 17.07
CA GLN A 113 1.45 18.41 18.46
C GLN A 113 2.87 18.76 18.90
N GLN A 114 3.01 19.86 19.63
CA GLN A 114 4.26 20.26 20.26
C GLN A 114 3.97 20.72 21.69
N GLU A 115 4.66 20.15 22.67
CA GLU A 115 4.53 20.51 24.10
C GLU A 115 3.08 20.48 24.60
N GLY A 116 2.32 19.47 24.17
CA GLY A 116 0.90 19.31 24.54
C GLY A 116 -0.07 20.20 23.77
N ARG A 117 0.41 21.05 22.86
CA ARG A 117 -0.41 21.97 22.06
C ARG A 117 -0.48 21.52 20.61
N VAL A 118 -1.68 21.54 20.04
CA VAL A 118 -1.86 21.31 18.60
C VAL A 118 -1.35 22.54 17.86
N ILE A 119 -0.34 22.36 17.01
CA ILE A 119 0.24 23.43 16.18
C ILE A 119 -0.28 23.39 14.74
N GLN A 120 -0.73 22.23 14.29
CA GLN A 120 -1.35 22.06 12.97
C GLN A 120 -2.30 20.87 12.96
N GLU A 121 -3.43 21.00 12.28
CA GLU A 121 -4.36 19.91 12.05
C GLU A 121 -4.98 20.02 10.66
N GLN A 122 -4.83 18.97 9.85
CA GLN A 122 -5.54 18.82 8.59
C GLN A 122 -6.78 17.94 8.77
N GLY A 123 -7.91 18.40 8.23
CA GLY A 123 -9.11 17.57 8.14
C GLY A 123 -9.00 16.48 7.08
N MET A 124 -9.82 15.43 7.22
CA MET A 124 -9.93 14.33 6.25
C MET A 124 -10.61 14.73 4.93
N ASN A 125 -11.13 15.96 4.80
CA ASN A 125 -11.97 16.37 3.66
C ASN A 125 -11.12 16.93 2.50
N SER A 126 -10.40 16.04 1.81
CA SER A 126 -10.03 16.26 0.41
C SER A 126 -10.71 15.18 -0.43
N GLY A 127 -11.14 15.51 -1.64
CA GLY A 127 -12.07 14.74 -2.48
C GLY A 127 -11.68 13.31 -2.90
N ILE A 128 -10.68 12.67 -2.29
CA ILE A 128 -10.31 11.27 -2.53
C ILE A 128 -11.10 10.38 -1.56
N ARG A 129 -12.42 10.29 -1.77
CA ARG A 129 -13.25 9.26 -1.13
C ARG A 129 -13.44 8.11 -2.11
N LYS A 130 -12.59 7.09 -2.07
CA LYS A 130 -13.10 5.72 -2.20
C LYS A 130 -13.43 5.23 -0.80
N ARG A 131 -14.70 4.87 -0.60
CA ARG A 131 -15.22 4.35 0.66
C ARG A 131 -14.47 3.07 0.99
N GLY A 132 -13.83 3.01 2.15
CA GLY A 132 -13.36 1.75 2.71
C GLY A 132 -12.19 1.95 3.65
N PHE A 133 -12.35 1.48 4.87
CA PHE A 133 -11.33 1.42 5.92
C PHE A 133 -10.92 2.73 6.63
N HIS A 134 -11.67 3.04 7.71
CA HIS A 134 -11.15 3.76 8.87
C HIS A 134 -11.24 2.83 10.09
N PRO A 135 -10.20 2.05 10.40
CA PRO A 135 -10.13 1.42 11.69
C PRO A 135 -10.06 2.52 12.77
N PRO A 136 -10.95 2.52 13.77
CA PRO A 136 -10.78 3.36 14.94
C PRO A 136 -9.45 2.99 15.61
N GLY A 137 -8.60 3.98 15.92
CA GLY A 137 -7.31 3.76 16.60
C GLY A 137 -6.11 3.44 15.69
N ALA A 138 -6.22 3.66 14.38
CA ALA A 138 -5.13 3.46 13.42
C ALA A 138 -4.33 4.74 13.15
N GLY A 139 -3.84 5.36 14.22
CA GLY A 139 -2.85 6.43 14.15
C GLY A 139 -1.42 5.89 14.31
N LEU A 140 -0.51 6.39 13.49
CA LEU A 140 0.93 6.34 13.73
C LEU A 140 1.37 7.63 14.40
N TYR A 141 2.23 7.51 15.39
CA TYR A 141 2.74 8.60 16.21
C TYR A 141 4.26 8.62 16.08
N ALA A 142 4.81 9.68 15.49
CA ALA A 142 6.24 9.86 15.25
C ALA A 142 6.77 11.20 15.78
#